data_AF-A0A9Q9B8K6-F1
#
_entry.id   AF-A0A9Q9B8K6-F1
#
_cell.length_a   1.000
_cell.length_b   1.000
_cell.length_c   1.000
_cell.angle_alpha   90.00
_cell.angle_beta   90.00
_cell.angle_gamma   90.00
#
_symmetry.space_group_name_H-M   'P 1'
#
loop_
_entity.id
_entity.type
_entity.pdbx_description
1 polymer ?
#
loop_
_entity_poly.entity_id
_entity_poly.type
_entity_poly.pdbx_seq_one_letter_code
_entity_poly.pdbx_strand_id
1 'polypeptide(L)' 'MLVAEYDYDTDIAVQRQESLMIGIQQGIEQGIQQGMEQGSYQKAFETATAFKRLGIDIEKIAEGTGLSVEEIEKL' A
#
# COMPACT_ATOMS: atom_id res chain seq x y z
N MET A 1 5.27 -23.55 49.41
CA MET A 1 4.67 -23.44 48.06
C MET A 1 4.42 -21.96 47.82
N LEU A 2 5.28 -21.29 47.06
CA LEU A 2 5.06 -19.90 46.65
C LEU A 2 4.06 -19.94 45.51
N VAL A 3 2.78 -19.70 45.82
CA VAL A 3 1.78 -19.41 44.79
C VAL A 3 2.05 -17.96 44.40
N ALA A 4 2.71 -17.74 43.27
CA ALA A 4 2.74 -16.41 42.68
C ALA A 4 1.28 -16.04 42.39
N GLU A 5 0.77 -15.00 43.05
CA GLU A 5 -0.54 -14.43 42.74
C GLU A 5 -0.48 -13.95 41.29
N TYR A 6 -1.16 -14.67 40.41
CA TYR A 6 -1.23 -14.33 39.00
C TYR A 6 -2.19 -13.14 38.85
N ASP A 7 -1.65 -11.99 38.48
CA ASP A 7 -2.41 -10.75 38.32
C ASP A 7 -3.08 -10.70 36.94
N TYR A 8 -4.28 -11.27 36.87
CA TYR A 8 -5.11 -11.30 35.67
C TYR A 8 -5.42 -9.90 35.12
N ASP A 9 -5.52 -8.87 35.97
CA ASP A 9 -5.82 -7.52 35.52
C ASP A 9 -4.65 -6.93 34.74
N THR A 10 -3.42 -7.19 35.20
CA THR A 10 -2.19 -6.81 34.50
C THR A 10 -2.09 -7.49 33.14
N ASP A 11 -2.37 -8.79 33.04
CA ASP A 11 -2.27 -9.51 31.76
C ASP A 11 -3.31 -9.05 30.74
N ILE A 12 -4.54 -8.80 31.18
CA ILE A 12 -5.59 -8.26 30.29
C ILE A 12 -5.18 -6.88 29.78
N ALA A 13 -4.57 -6.04 30.61
CA ALA A 13 -4.08 -4.73 30.20
C ALA A 13 -2.95 -4.84 29.17
N VAL A 14 -1.98 -5.73 29.39
CA VAL A 14 -0.88 -5.99 28.44
C VAL A 14 -1.42 -6.50 27.11
N GLN A 15 -2.29 -7.51 27.12
CA GLN A 15 -2.88 -8.06 25.90
C GLN A 15 -3.67 -7.03 25.10
N ARG A 16 -4.43 -6.16 25.77
CA ARG A 16 -5.15 -5.05 25.10
C ARG A 16 -4.19 -4.06 24.47
N GLN A 17 -3.12 -3.70 25.17
CA GLN A 17 -2.11 -2.78 24.65
C GLN A 17 -1.39 -3.38 23.44
N GLU A 18 -0.99 -4.65 23.51
CA GLU A 18 -0.36 -5.37 22.40
C GLU A 18 -1.30 -5.46 21.19
N SER A 19 -2.57 -5.84 21.43
CA SER A 19 -3.58 -5.93 20.37
C SER A 19 -3.82 -4.59 19.69
N LEU A 20 -3.87 -3.50 20.47
CA LEU A 20 -4.00 -2.15 19.94
C LEU A 20 -2.77 -1.76 19.10
N MET A 21 -1.56 -2.04 19.58
CA MET A 21 -0.33 -1.74 18.85
C MET A 21 -0.25 -2.53 17.53
N ILE A 22 -0.61 -3.81 17.54
CA ILE A 22 -0.65 -4.64 16.33
C ILE A 22 -1.66 -4.06 15.33
N GLY A 23 -2.87 -3.69 15.79
CA GLY A 23 -3.89 -3.11 14.91
C GLY A 23 -3.46 -1.78 14.29
N ILE A 24 -2.82 -0.89 15.07
CA ILE A 24 -2.27 0.37 14.57
C ILE A 24 -1.16 0.10 13.55
N GLN A 25 -0.23 -0.80 13.86
CA GLN A 25 0.89 -1.12 12.98
C GLN A 25 0.40 -1.70 11.64
N GLN A 26 -0.56 -2.63 11.67
CA GLN A 26 -1.17 -3.19 10.48
C GLN A 26 -1.90 -2.13 9.65
N GLY A 27 -2.65 -1.24 10.29
CA GLY A 27 -3.35 -0.15 9.61
C GLY A 27 -2.39 0.81 8.91
N ILE A 28 -1.28 1.18 9.58
CA ILE A 28 -0.24 2.03 9.01
C ILE A 28 0.43 1.34 7.81
N GLU A 29 0.81 0.07 7.96
CA GLU A 29 1.48 -0.69 6.89
C GLU A 29 0.58 -0.83 5.65
N GLN A 30 -0.69 -1.21 5.84
CA GLN A 30 -1.66 -1.29 4.75
C GLN A 30 -1.88 0.07 4.07
N GLY A 31 -2.00 1.14 4.85
CA GLY A 31 -2.18 2.49 4.31
C GLY A 31 -0.98 2.95 3.49
N ILE A 32 0.25 2.70 3.97
CA ILE A 32 1.47 3.02 3.23
C ILE A 32 1.55 2.22 1.93
N GLN A 33 1.27 0.92 1.98
CA GLN A 33 1.31 0.07 0.78
C GLN A 33 0.30 0.54 -0.27
N GLN A 34 -0.96 0.75 0.13
CA GLN A 34 -2.01 1.24 -0.78
C GLN A 34 -1.66 2.61 -1.37
N GLY A 35 -1.13 3.53 -0.56
CA GLY A 35 -0.71 4.85 -1.02
C GLY A 35 0.43 4.79 -2.03
N MET A 36 1.42 3.91 -1.80
CA MET A 36 2.53 3.71 -2.74
C MET A 36 2.07 3.08 -4.06
N GLU A 37 1.21 2.07 -4.01
CA GLU A 37 0.65 1.44 -5.22
C GLU A 37 -0.17 2.44 -6.04
N GLN A 38 -1.09 3.17 -5.40
CA GLN A 38 -1.89 4.21 -6.05
C GLN A 38 -1.02 5.33 -6.64
N GLY A 39 -0.02 5.81 -5.89
CA GLY A 39 0.89 6.86 -6.35
C GLY A 39 1.75 6.41 -7.54
N SER A 40 2.25 5.18 -7.51
CA SER A 40 3.00 4.59 -8.63
C SER A 40 2.14 4.47 -9.88
N TYR A 41 0.92 3.95 -9.75
CA TYR A 41 -0.03 3.83 -10.85
C TYR A 41 -0.41 5.19 -11.44
N GLN A 42 -0.74 6.16 -10.58
CA GLN A 42 -1.07 7.53 -11.01
C GLN A 42 0.07 8.17 -11.80
N LYS A 43 1.32 8.00 -11.34
CA LYS A 43 2.50 8.51 -12.04
C LYS A 43 2.71 7.83 -13.40
N ALA A 44 2.49 6.51 -13.49
CA ALA A 44 2.55 5.78 -14.75
C ALA A 44 1.50 6.31 -15.74
N PHE A 45 0.28 6.55 -15.27
CA PHE A 45 -0.82 7.11 -16.06
C PHE A 45 -0.53 8.53 -16.59
N GLU A 46 -0.02 9.41 -15.73
CA GLU A 46 0.38 10.77 -16.13
C GLU A 46 1.50 10.75 -17.17
N THR A 47 2.49 9.87 -16.97
CA THR A 47 3.61 9.69 -17.89
C THR A 47 3.12 9.18 -19.25
N ALA A 48 2.25 8.16 -19.27
CA ALA A 48 1.67 7.62 -20.49
C ALA A 48 0.84 8.67 -21.24
N THR A 49 0.06 9.49 -20.52
CA THR A 49 -0.70 10.59 -21.09
C THR A 49 0.22 11.61 -21.76
N ALA A 50 1.31 11.98 -21.11
CA ALA A 50 2.30 12.90 -21.68
C ALA A 50 2.96 12.30 -22.93
N PHE A 51 3.35 11.04 -22.90
CA PHE A 51 3.97 10.36 -24.03
C PHE A 51 3.03 10.21 -25.23
N LYS A 52 1.75 9.92 -24.98
CA LYS A 52 0.71 9.86 -26.04
C LYS A 52 0.54 11.22 -26.71
N ARG A 53 0.52 12.31 -25.93
CA ARG A 53 0.49 13.69 -26.46
C ARG A 53 1.72 14.05 -27.28
N LEU A 54 2.88 13.47 -26.96
CA LEU A 54 4.12 13.65 -27.71
C LEU A 54 4.19 12.78 -28.98
N GLY A 55 3.18 11.95 -29.25
CA GLY A 55 3.13 11.07 -30.42
C GLY A 55 4.06 9.86 -30.31
N ILE A 56 4.43 9.45 -29.10
CA ILE A 56 5.21 8.22 -28.88
C ILE A 56 4.31 7.02 -29.17
N ASP A 57 4.91 5.99 -29.77
CA ASP A 57 4.23 4.73 -30.09
C ASP A 57 3.69 4.03 -28.83
N ILE A 58 2.46 3.50 -28.92
CA ILE A 58 1.75 2.92 -27.78
C ILE A 58 2.51 1.73 -27.17
N GLU A 59 3.17 0.91 -27.99
CA GLU A 59 3.94 -0.24 -27.51
C GLU A 59 5.13 0.23 -26.65
N LYS A 60 5.78 1.33 -27.06
CA LYS A 60 6.88 1.93 -26.29
C LYS A 60 6.41 2.62 -25.02
N ILE A 61 5.21 3.19 -25.04
CA ILE A 61 4.59 3.76 -23.83
C ILE A 61 4.30 2.64 -22.83
N ALA A 62 3.74 1.52 -23.29
CA ALA A 62 3.48 0.35 -22.46
C ALA A 62 4.77 -0.17 -21.81
N GLU A 63 5.83 -0.32 -22.60
CA GLU A 63 7.14 -0.73 -22.11
C GLU A 63 7.71 0.25 -21.06
N GLY A 64 7.62 1.56 -21.32
CA GLY A 64 8.20 2.60 -20.46
C GLY A 64 7.41 2.92 -19.19
N THR A 65 6.11 2.62 -19.15
CA THR A 65 5.22 2.95 -18.02
C THR A 65 4.73 1.73 -17.25
N GLY A 66 4.85 0.53 -17.82
CA GLY A 66 4.35 -0.71 -17.24
C GLY A 66 2.82 -0.85 -17.32
N LEU A 67 2.13 0.07 -17.99
CA LEU A 67 0.70 -0.03 -18.27
C LEU A 67 0.44 -0.96 -19.46
N SER A 68 -0.73 -1.57 -19.48
CA SER A 68 -1.16 -2.34 -20.64
C SER A 68 -1.47 -1.44 -21.84
N VAL A 69 -1.33 -2.00 -23.05
CA VAL A 69 -1.72 -1.32 -24.29
C VAL A 69 -3.18 -0.88 -24.22
N GLU A 70 -4.08 -1.71 -23.68
CA GLU A 70 -5.50 -1.37 -23.53
C GLU A 70 -5.74 -0.17 -22.62
N GLU A 71 -4.98 -0.05 -21.51
CA GLU A 71 -5.06 1.11 -20.63
C GLU A 71 -4.62 2.37 -21.38
N ILE A 72 -3.54 2.30 -22.14
CA ILE A 72 -2.99 3.43 -22.90
C ILE A 72 -3.90 3.83 -24.06
N GLU A 73 -4.57 2.88 -24.72
CA GLU A 73 -5.56 3.17 -25.76
C GLU A 73 -6.75 3.94 -25.22
N LYS A 74 -7.17 3.66 -23.97
CA LYS A 74 -8.28 4.33 -23.28
C LYS A 74 -7.93 5.72 -22.72
N LEU A 75 -6.65 6.10 -22.65
CA LEU A 75 -6.18 7.46 -22.28
C LEU A 75 -6.59 8.53 -23.30
#